data_AF-A0A1G0ACA8-F1
#
_entry.id   AF-A0A1G0ACA8-F1
#
_cell.length_a   1.000
_cell.length_b   1.000
_cell.length_c   1.000
_cell.angle_alpha   90.00
_cell.angle_beta   90.00
_cell.angle_gamma   90.00
#
_symmetry.space_group_name_H-M   'P 1'
#
loop_
_entity.id
_entity.type
_entity.pdbx_description
1 polymer ?
#
loop_
_entity_poly.entity_id
_entity_poly.type
_entity_poly.pdbx_seq_one_letter_code
_entity_poly.pdbx_strand_id
1 'polypeptide(L)'
;MAIRPRRDEEAIGNLASFIVLLVAIGILLGVYYAYVVPVRPEAALVALPGDTVLAQYVGTFEDTGAVFDTSSLTVARDNASYAKAFSFSWRARWEGLTFKIGDGTMIPGFDRGVIGMREDETKTIRVPSADGYGSADPSKLGARLLVETVPVRITMNLTEFAARYSGEPTSGAEVTDPIWGWPAIVTVADAVATVTNSPEVGSRIRPYGGWDAIVLSIDDAADGGEGAIVVRHLLEPGHVDLVGGKEDGADFYVSAVDSLDGTWTQNFNRQVVGRTLIFVVTLTSITRL
;
A
#
# COMPACT_ATOMS: atom_id res chain seq x y z
N MET A 1 -96.74 -31.67 32.61
CA MET A 1 -95.41 -32.04 33.16
C MET A 1 -94.37 -31.63 32.12
N ALA A 2 -93.60 -30.57 32.35
CA ALA A 2 -92.74 -29.96 31.34
C ALA A 2 -91.38 -30.69 31.25
N ILE A 3 -91.03 -31.18 30.06
CA ILE A 3 -89.74 -31.82 29.78
C ILE A 3 -88.74 -30.72 29.46
N ARG A 4 -87.74 -30.51 30.35
CA ARG A 4 -86.58 -29.66 30.04
C ARG A 4 -85.63 -30.43 29.13
N PRO A 5 -85.10 -29.83 28.03
CA PRO A 5 -84.06 -30.47 27.23
C PRO A 5 -82.79 -30.63 28.07
N ARG A 6 -82.25 -31.86 28.12
CA ARG A 6 -80.94 -32.15 28.70
C ARG A 6 -79.86 -31.54 27.80
N ARG A 7 -78.98 -30.74 28.40
CA ARG A 7 -77.78 -30.22 27.74
C ARG A 7 -76.83 -31.41 27.56
N ASP A 8 -76.56 -31.77 26.32
CA ASP A 8 -75.63 -32.86 25.98
C ASP A 8 -74.19 -32.38 26.25
N GLU A 9 -73.66 -32.72 27.42
CA GLU A 9 -72.29 -32.35 27.83
C GLU A 9 -71.22 -33.20 27.12
N GLU A 10 -71.58 -34.35 26.53
CA GLU A 10 -70.66 -35.26 25.84
C GLU A 10 -70.14 -34.70 24.49
N ALA A 11 -70.95 -33.95 23.75
CA ALA A 11 -70.55 -33.37 22.47
C ALA A 11 -69.43 -32.30 22.61
N ILE A 12 -69.45 -31.55 23.71
CA ILE A 12 -68.45 -30.52 24.02
C ILE A 12 -67.11 -31.16 24.40
N GLY A 13 -67.13 -32.31 25.10
CA GLY A 13 -65.93 -33.07 25.46
C GLY A 13 -65.17 -33.62 24.24
N ASN A 14 -65.89 -34.10 23.22
CA ASN A 14 -65.29 -34.59 21.98
C ASN A 14 -64.70 -33.45 21.12
N LEU A 15 -65.38 -32.30 21.04
CA LEU A 15 -64.87 -31.13 20.32
C LEU A 15 -63.63 -30.52 21.02
N ALA A 16 -63.66 -30.40 22.35
CA ALA A 16 -62.52 -29.92 23.12
C ALA A 16 -61.30 -30.84 22.97
N SER A 17 -61.50 -32.16 23.01
CA SER A 17 -60.43 -33.15 22.80
C SER A 17 -59.84 -33.07 21.39
N PHE A 18 -60.68 -32.84 20.38
CA PHE A 18 -60.23 -32.64 18.99
C PHE A 18 -59.40 -31.35 18.83
N ILE A 19 -59.81 -30.26 19.48
CA ILE A 19 -59.05 -29.00 19.48
C ILE A 19 -57.70 -29.18 20.18
N VAL A 20 -57.67 -29.86 21.33
CA VAL A 20 -56.41 -30.16 22.05
C VAL A 20 -55.48 -31.01 21.18
N LEU A 21 -56.01 -31.99 20.45
CA LEU A 21 -55.23 -32.80 19.52
C LEU A 21 -54.65 -31.97 18.37
N LEU A 22 -55.43 -31.07 17.77
CA LEU A 22 -54.94 -30.19 16.70
C LEU A 22 -53.85 -29.23 17.19
N VAL A 23 -54.00 -28.69 18.40
CA VAL A 23 -52.99 -27.84 19.04
C VAL A 23 -51.72 -28.66 19.31
N ALA A 24 -51.85 -29.88 19.83
CA ALA A 24 -50.71 -30.78 20.05
C ALA A 24 -49.98 -31.12 18.74
N ILE A 25 -50.73 -31.39 17.66
CA ILE A 25 -50.16 -31.61 16.32
C ILE A 25 -49.47 -30.36 15.80
N GLY A 26 -50.07 -29.17 15.98
CA GLY A 26 -49.48 -27.90 15.58
C GLY A 26 -48.16 -27.61 16.31
N ILE A 27 -48.11 -27.88 17.62
CA ILE A 27 -46.89 -27.76 18.43
C ILE A 27 -45.84 -28.77 17.97
N LEU A 28 -46.23 -30.04 17.76
CA LEU A 28 -45.33 -31.08 17.26
C LEU A 28 -44.75 -30.73 15.87
N LEU A 29 -45.58 -30.22 14.97
CA LEU A 29 -45.15 -29.75 13.65
C LEU A 29 -44.25 -28.52 13.77
N GLY A 30 -44.55 -27.57 14.64
CA GLY A 30 -43.70 -26.41 14.90
C GLY A 30 -42.32 -26.81 15.42
N VAL A 31 -42.25 -27.74 16.37
CA VAL A 31 -41.00 -28.31 16.87
C VAL A 31 -40.28 -29.09 15.78
N TYR A 32 -41.00 -29.88 14.97
CA TYR A 32 -40.42 -30.62 13.85
C TYR A 32 -39.78 -29.68 12.82
N TYR A 33 -40.46 -28.60 12.42
CA TYR A 33 -39.90 -27.62 11.47
C TYR A 33 -38.78 -26.76 12.07
N ALA A 34 -38.81 -26.49 13.38
CA ALA A 34 -37.77 -25.70 14.03
C ALA A 34 -36.48 -26.48 14.32
N TYR A 35 -36.58 -27.78 14.61
CA TYR A 35 -35.45 -28.58 15.10
C TYR A 35 -35.06 -29.77 14.22
N VAL A 36 -35.97 -30.27 13.36
CA VAL A 36 -35.74 -31.48 12.55
C VAL A 36 -35.56 -31.15 11.07
N VAL A 37 -36.23 -30.12 10.56
CA VAL A 37 -35.99 -29.65 9.19
C VAL A 37 -34.73 -28.77 9.20
N PRO A 38 -33.60 -29.23 8.62
CA PRO A 38 -32.42 -28.39 8.53
C PRO A 38 -32.74 -27.19 7.64
N VAL A 39 -32.63 -25.99 8.19
CA VAL A 39 -32.56 -24.76 7.39
C VAL A 39 -31.35 -24.94 6.48
N ARG A 40 -31.58 -25.15 5.18
CA ARG A 40 -30.47 -25.25 4.23
C ARG A 40 -29.81 -23.87 4.22
N PRO A 41 -28.52 -23.75 4.60
CA PRO A 41 -27.84 -22.49 4.38
C PRO A 41 -27.95 -22.17 2.89
N GLU A 42 -28.34 -20.93 2.59
CA GLU A 42 -28.34 -20.44 1.22
C GLU A 42 -26.96 -20.71 0.63
N ALA A 43 -26.91 -21.24 -0.59
CA ALA A 43 -25.64 -21.63 -1.18
C ALA A 43 -24.79 -20.37 -1.34
N ALA A 44 -23.65 -20.31 -0.63
CA ALA A 44 -22.74 -19.17 -0.70
C ALA A 44 -22.46 -18.83 -2.17
N LEU A 45 -22.68 -17.56 -2.53
CA LEU A 45 -22.46 -17.08 -3.88
C LEU A 45 -21.02 -17.36 -4.28
N VAL A 46 -20.84 -17.75 -5.53
CA VAL A 46 -19.54 -17.95 -6.17
C VAL A 46 -19.37 -16.81 -7.17
N ALA A 47 -18.21 -16.16 -7.11
CA ALA A 47 -17.88 -15.03 -7.95
C ALA A 47 -17.75 -15.46 -9.42
N LEU A 48 -18.55 -14.83 -10.29
CA LEU A 48 -18.56 -15.03 -11.73
C LEU A 48 -18.30 -13.71 -12.47
N PRO A 49 -17.87 -13.77 -13.75
CA PRO A 49 -17.80 -12.57 -14.58
C PRO A 49 -19.13 -11.79 -14.58
N GLY A 50 -19.04 -10.48 -14.37
CA GLY A 50 -20.20 -9.59 -14.28
C GLY A 50 -20.73 -9.34 -12.86
N ASP A 51 -20.35 -10.15 -11.88
CA ASP A 51 -20.71 -9.89 -10.48
C ASP A 51 -19.94 -8.67 -9.95
N THR A 52 -20.58 -7.93 -9.04
CA THR A 52 -19.91 -6.89 -8.24
C THR A 52 -19.44 -7.53 -6.94
N VAL A 53 -18.16 -7.38 -6.62
CA VAL A 53 -17.57 -7.96 -5.40
C VAL A 53 -16.94 -6.88 -4.52
N LEU A 54 -16.94 -7.11 -3.21
CA LEU A 54 -16.15 -6.37 -2.24
C LEU A 54 -14.99 -7.26 -1.77
N ALA A 55 -13.76 -6.83 -2.04
CA ALA A 55 -12.55 -7.58 -1.74
C ALA A 55 -11.70 -6.87 -0.66
N GLN A 56 -11.45 -7.54 0.46
CA GLN A 56 -10.35 -7.19 1.35
C GLN A 56 -9.05 -7.78 0.79
N TYR A 57 -7.94 -7.05 0.87
CA TYR A 57 -6.68 -7.50 0.29
C TYR A 57 -5.44 -7.00 1.00
N VAL A 58 -4.37 -7.75 0.84
CA VAL A 58 -2.99 -7.33 1.08
C VAL A 58 -2.20 -7.62 -0.20
N GLY A 59 -1.58 -6.59 -0.78
CA GLY A 59 -0.71 -6.70 -1.95
C GLY A 59 0.77 -6.62 -1.56
N THR A 60 1.54 -7.64 -1.91
CA THR A 60 2.99 -7.71 -1.66
C THR A 60 3.77 -7.99 -2.95
N PHE A 61 5.04 -7.62 -2.96
CA PHE A 61 5.98 -8.08 -3.97
C PHE A 61 6.40 -9.53 -3.71
N GLU A 62 6.47 -10.36 -4.75
CA GLU A 62 6.84 -11.79 -4.60
C GLU A 62 8.27 -11.98 -4.07
N ASP A 63 9.20 -11.14 -4.51
CA ASP A 63 10.63 -11.24 -4.25
C ASP A 63 11.03 -10.72 -2.86
N THR A 64 10.43 -9.62 -2.38
CA THR A 64 10.76 -9.01 -1.09
C THR A 64 9.71 -9.23 0.00
N GLY A 65 8.48 -9.57 -0.37
CA GLY A 65 7.35 -9.64 0.56
C GLY A 65 6.88 -8.28 1.08
N ALA A 66 7.49 -7.17 0.65
CA ALA A 66 7.11 -5.83 1.09
C ALA A 66 5.70 -5.49 0.63
N VAL A 67 4.89 -4.95 1.55
CA VAL A 67 3.51 -4.53 1.27
C VAL A 67 3.54 -3.21 0.53
N PHE A 68 2.99 -3.18 -0.68
CA PHE A 68 2.81 -1.95 -1.46
C PHE A 68 1.40 -1.38 -1.33
N ASP A 69 0.40 -2.21 -1.03
CA ASP A 69 -0.97 -1.76 -0.81
C ASP A 69 -1.76 -2.73 0.09
N THR A 70 -2.74 -2.23 0.82
CA THR A 70 -3.63 -3.04 1.67
C THR A 70 -4.91 -2.31 1.99
N SER A 71 -6.02 -3.05 2.09
CA SER A 71 -7.27 -2.54 2.66
C SER A 71 -7.32 -2.68 4.19
N SER A 72 -6.37 -3.38 4.81
CA SER A 72 -6.39 -3.66 6.25
C SER A 72 -5.56 -2.68 7.06
N LEU A 73 -6.20 -1.94 7.97
CA LEU A 73 -5.52 -1.03 8.90
C LEU A 73 -4.52 -1.76 9.81
N THR A 74 -4.81 -3.00 10.20
CA THR A 74 -3.93 -3.77 11.08
C THR A 74 -2.61 -4.10 10.36
N VAL A 75 -2.70 -4.56 9.12
CA VAL A 75 -1.52 -4.79 8.25
C VAL A 75 -0.79 -3.49 7.97
N ALA A 76 -1.53 -2.41 7.71
CA ALA A 76 -0.93 -1.11 7.43
C ALA A 76 -0.08 -0.59 8.61
N ARG A 77 -0.57 -0.72 9.85
CA ARG A 77 0.12 -0.26 11.08
C ARG A 77 1.25 -1.17 11.52
N ASP A 78 1.16 -2.45 11.24
CA ASP A 78 2.18 -3.41 11.62
C ASP A 78 3.34 -3.40 10.61
N ASN A 79 4.37 -2.59 10.90
CA ASN A 79 5.59 -2.58 10.10
C ASN A 79 6.58 -3.69 10.49
N ALA A 80 6.39 -4.34 11.64
CA ALA A 80 7.29 -5.38 12.13
C ALA A 80 7.06 -6.70 11.39
N SER A 81 5.79 -7.06 11.18
CA SER A 81 5.43 -8.27 10.42
C SER A 81 5.26 -8.00 8.93
N TYR A 82 4.92 -6.76 8.56
CA TYR A 82 4.66 -6.36 7.17
C TYR A 82 5.48 -5.13 6.82
N ALA A 83 6.73 -5.32 6.40
CA ALA A 83 7.55 -4.22 5.91
C ALA A 83 6.82 -3.48 4.78
N LYS A 84 6.78 -2.15 4.83
CA LYS A 84 6.15 -1.32 3.80
C LYS A 84 7.16 -0.98 2.71
N ALA A 85 6.77 -1.25 1.48
CA ALA A 85 7.52 -0.78 0.34
C ALA A 85 7.52 0.76 0.29
N PHE A 86 8.50 1.36 -0.38
CA PHE A 86 8.57 2.80 -0.58
C PHE A 86 7.28 3.36 -1.20
N SER A 87 6.68 2.64 -2.15
CA SER A 87 5.42 3.07 -2.79
C SER A 87 4.19 2.95 -1.89
N PHE A 88 4.31 2.38 -0.69
CA PHE A 88 3.19 2.25 0.23
C PHE A 88 2.71 3.62 0.68
N SER A 89 1.39 3.84 0.62
CA SER A 89 0.79 5.13 0.98
C SER A 89 -0.31 4.96 2.02
N TRP A 90 -0.28 5.83 3.03
CA TRP A 90 -1.31 5.90 4.05
C TRP A 90 -2.65 6.40 3.47
N ARG A 91 -3.75 5.75 3.85
CA ARG A 91 -5.10 6.05 3.37
C ARG A 91 -5.96 6.63 4.49
N ALA A 92 -6.91 7.50 4.11
CA ALA A 92 -7.88 8.05 5.05
C ALA A 92 -8.89 6.99 5.54
N ARG A 93 -9.19 5.99 4.71
CA ARG A 93 -10.13 4.89 5.02
C ARG A 93 -9.54 3.54 4.61
N TRP A 94 -9.88 2.50 5.36
CA TRP A 94 -9.40 1.12 5.23
C TRP A 94 -10.56 0.21 4.84
N GLU A 95 -11.21 0.59 3.75
CA GLU A 95 -12.34 -0.12 3.18
C GLU A 95 -11.84 -1.09 2.11
N GLY A 96 -12.58 -2.17 1.90
CA GLY A 96 -12.29 -3.12 0.83
C GLY A 96 -12.45 -2.49 -0.54
N LEU A 97 -11.91 -3.15 -1.55
CA LEU A 97 -12.02 -2.75 -2.94
C LEU A 97 -13.31 -3.31 -3.54
N THR A 98 -14.24 -2.43 -3.90
CA THR A 98 -15.44 -2.81 -4.67
C THR A 98 -15.18 -2.67 -6.15
N PHE A 99 -15.42 -3.74 -6.93
CA PHE A 99 -15.29 -3.71 -8.38
C PHE A 99 -16.20 -4.74 -9.06
N LYS A 100 -16.42 -4.59 -10.36
CA LYS A 100 -17.18 -5.53 -11.17
C LYS A 100 -16.23 -6.43 -11.95
N ILE A 101 -16.37 -7.75 -11.78
CA ILE A 101 -15.48 -8.71 -12.41
C ILE A 101 -15.62 -8.66 -13.93
N GLY A 102 -14.50 -8.49 -14.63
CA GLY A 102 -14.43 -8.48 -16.09
C GLY A 102 -14.81 -7.15 -16.74
N ASP A 103 -14.92 -6.05 -15.99
CA ASP A 103 -15.21 -4.71 -16.53
C ASP A 103 -13.98 -3.95 -17.04
N GLY A 104 -12.78 -4.49 -16.78
CA GLY A 104 -11.50 -3.91 -17.21
C GLY A 104 -10.93 -2.84 -16.29
N THR A 105 -11.52 -2.61 -15.10
CA THR A 105 -11.00 -1.64 -14.11
C THR A 105 -9.83 -2.18 -13.30
N MET A 106 -9.71 -3.51 -13.20
CA MET A 106 -8.64 -4.19 -12.46
C MET A 106 -7.55 -4.73 -13.38
N ILE A 107 -6.35 -4.93 -12.83
CA ILE A 107 -5.28 -5.63 -13.54
C ILE A 107 -5.72 -7.08 -13.87
N PRO A 108 -5.41 -7.61 -15.07
CA PRO A 108 -5.96 -8.87 -15.56
C PRO A 108 -5.77 -10.07 -14.63
N GLY A 109 -4.61 -10.19 -13.98
CA GLY A 109 -4.33 -11.29 -13.07
C GLY A 109 -5.15 -11.25 -11.78
N PHE A 110 -5.45 -10.05 -11.27
CA PHE A 110 -6.29 -9.88 -10.08
C PHE A 110 -7.76 -10.19 -10.41
N ASP A 111 -8.26 -9.63 -11.51
CA ASP A 111 -9.64 -9.81 -11.98
C ASP A 111 -9.96 -11.31 -12.22
N ARG A 112 -9.09 -12.01 -12.95
CA ARG A 112 -9.24 -13.45 -13.17
C ARG A 112 -9.03 -14.26 -11.90
N GLY A 113 -8.19 -13.79 -10.99
CA GLY A 113 -7.82 -14.50 -9.78
C GLY A 113 -8.98 -14.68 -8.79
N VAL A 114 -9.92 -13.74 -8.77
CA VAL A 114 -11.10 -13.78 -7.88
C VAL A 114 -12.24 -14.65 -8.40
N ILE A 115 -12.25 -14.99 -9.69
CA ILE A 115 -13.28 -15.85 -10.28
C ILE A 115 -13.28 -17.22 -9.58
N GLY A 116 -14.47 -17.69 -9.23
CA GLY A 116 -14.67 -18.97 -8.55
C GLY A 116 -14.52 -18.92 -7.04
N MET A 117 -14.10 -17.79 -6.45
CA MET A 117 -14.10 -17.61 -5.01
C MET A 117 -15.52 -17.53 -4.45
N ARG A 118 -15.73 -18.06 -3.26
CA ARG A 118 -16.96 -17.89 -2.48
C ARG A 118 -16.90 -16.63 -1.63
N GLU A 119 -18.07 -16.14 -1.23
CA GLU A 119 -18.15 -15.17 -0.13
C GLU A 119 -17.47 -15.74 1.13
N ASP A 120 -16.75 -14.87 1.84
CA ASP A 120 -15.83 -15.11 2.96
C ASP A 120 -14.62 -16.02 2.66
N GLU A 121 -14.42 -16.45 1.41
CA GLU A 121 -13.24 -17.21 1.02
C GLU A 121 -12.00 -16.31 0.95
N THR A 122 -10.88 -16.80 1.50
CA THR A 122 -9.56 -16.18 1.34
C THR A 122 -8.70 -16.98 0.37
N LYS A 123 -8.10 -16.30 -0.61
CA LYS A 123 -7.26 -16.90 -1.64
C LYS A 123 -5.99 -16.09 -1.86
N THR A 124 -4.89 -16.77 -2.13
CA THR A 124 -3.65 -16.14 -2.61
C THR A 124 -3.64 -16.14 -4.13
N ILE A 125 -3.52 -14.96 -4.73
CA ILE A 125 -3.50 -14.73 -6.16
C ILE A 125 -2.11 -14.24 -6.55
N ARG A 126 -1.41 -15.02 -7.38
CA ARG A 126 -0.12 -14.65 -7.96
C ARG A 126 -0.36 -13.98 -9.31
N VAL A 127 0.15 -12.77 -9.48
CA VAL A 127 -0.01 -11.94 -10.68
C VAL A 127 1.37 -11.66 -11.29
N PRO A 128 1.78 -12.40 -12.33
CA PRO A 128 3.00 -12.08 -13.08
C PRO A 128 2.94 -10.66 -13.66
N SER A 129 4.10 -10.04 -13.92
CA SER A 129 4.17 -8.66 -14.41
C SER A 129 3.35 -8.42 -15.69
N ALA A 130 3.34 -9.38 -16.62
CA ALA A 130 2.56 -9.34 -17.86
C ALA A 130 1.03 -9.27 -17.63
N ASP A 131 0.55 -9.82 -16.51
CA ASP A 131 -0.85 -9.79 -16.08
C ASP A 131 -1.13 -8.69 -15.05
N GLY A 132 -0.10 -7.94 -14.67
CA GLY A 132 -0.13 -6.83 -13.72
C GLY A 132 0.10 -5.51 -14.43
N TYR A 133 1.24 -4.88 -14.15
CA TYR A 133 1.58 -3.53 -14.64
C TYR A 133 2.61 -3.51 -15.79
N GLY A 134 2.83 -4.64 -16.46
CA GLY A 134 3.71 -4.74 -17.62
C GLY A 134 5.19 -4.78 -17.28
N SER A 135 6.04 -4.54 -18.29
CA SER A 135 7.50 -4.60 -18.17
C SER A 135 8.08 -3.29 -17.65
N ALA A 136 9.14 -3.36 -16.85
CA ALA A 136 9.90 -2.18 -16.43
C ALA A 136 10.67 -1.58 -17.59
N ASP A 137 10.86 -0.26 -17.54
CA ASP A 137 11.71 0.47 -18.47
C ASP A 137 13.14 0.53 -17.92
N PRO A 138 14.13 -0.14 -18.55
CA PRO A 138 15.51 -0.13 -18.08
C PRO A 138 16.17 1.25 -18.14
N SER A 139 15.67 2.16 -18.99
CA SER A 139 16.24 3.52 -19.09
C SER A 139 15.95 4.39 -17.86
N LYS A 140 15.04 3.94 -16.99
CA LYS A 140 14.70 4.57 -15.71
C LYS A 140 15.54 4.06 -14.54
N LEU A 141 16.57 3.28 -14.82
CA LEU A 141 17.54 2.83 -13.82
C LEU A 141 18.77 3.74 -13.86
N GLY A 142 19.21 4.19 -12.69
CA GLY A 142 20.41 5.01 -12.54
C GLY A 142 21.33 4.41 -11.48
N ALA A 143 22.57 4.08 -11.86
CA ALA A 143 23.59 3.67 -10.90
C ALA A 143 24.20 4.89 -10.21
N ARG A 144 24.41 4.79 -8.90
CA ARG A 144 24.99 5.80 -8.02
C ARG A 144 26.05 5.16 -7.15
N LEU A 145 26.99 5.96 -6.65
CA LEU A 145 28.03 5.49 -5.75
C LEU A 145 27.52 5.52 -4.29
N LEU A 146 27.94 4.55 -3.48
CA LEU A 146 27.71 4.57 -2.04
C LEU A 146 28.58 5.62 -1.33
N VAL A 147 29.67 6.05 -1.97
CA VAL A 147 30.48 7.19 -1.53
C VAL A 147 30.53 8.18 -2.67
N GLU A 148 29.99 9.38 -2.47
CA GLU A 148 29.96 10.43 -3.49
C GLU A 148 30.53 11.75 -2.97
N THR A 149 30.94 12.58 -3.93
CA THR A 149 31.51 13.91 -3.68
C THR A 149 30.50 14.96 -4.11
N VAL A 150 30.14 15.83 -3.17
CA VAL A 150 29.23 16.95 -3.36
C VAL A 150 30.04 18.23 -3.25
N PRO A 151 29.90 19.20 -4.17
CA PRO A 151 30.64 20.44 -4.08
C PRO A 151 30.24 21.26 -2.83
N VAL A 152 31.22 21.92 -2.22
CA VAL A 152 30.96 22.88 -1.14
C VAL A 152 30.19 24.08 -1.70
N ARG A 153 30.56 24.55 -2.88
CA ARG A 153 29.97 25.74 -3.53
C ARG A 153 29.26 25.35 -4.82
N ILE A 154 27.97 25.65 -4.90
CA ILE A 154 27.15 25.44 -6.10
C ILE A 154 26.69 26.79 -6.62
N THR A 155 27.14 27.17 -7.81
CA THR A 155 26.67 28.37 -8.50
C THR A 155 25.58 28.01 -9.50
N MET A 156 24.46 28.71 -9.43
CA MET A 156 23.29 28.51 -10.27
C MET A 156 22.64 29.85 -10.65
N ASN A 157 21.82 29.87 -11.70
CA ASN A 157 21.07 31.08 -12.01
C ASN A 157 19.90 31.29 -11.02
N LEU A 158 19.33 32.50 -11.00
CA LEU A 158 18.29 32.85 -10.02
C LEU A 158 17.01 32.00 -10.18
N THR A 159 16.68 31.58 -11.40
CA THR A 159 15.51 30.73 -11.68
C THR A 159 15.70 29.31 -11.16
N GLU A 160 16.90 28.74 -11.34
CA GLU A 160 17.28 27.44 -10.79
C GLU A 160 17.27 27.47 -9.26
N PHE A 161 17.78 28.54 -8.66
CA PHE A 161 17.72 28.73 -7.21
C PHE A 161 16.26 28.73 -6.72
N ALA A 162 15.40 29.52 -7.35
CA ALA A 162 13.99 29.62 -6.96
C ALA A 162 13.26 28.28 -7.10
N ALA A 163 13.57 27.51 -8.14
CA ALA A 163 13.03 26.16 -8.31
C ALA A 163 13.51 25.18 -7.23
N ARG A 164 14.80 25.23 -6.88
CA ARG A 164 15.42 24.31 -5.91
C ARG A 164 15.03 24.62 -4.46
N TYR A 165 15.04 25.88 -4.06
CA TYR A 165 14.84 26.32 -2.67
C TYR A 165 13.46 26.92 -2.41
N SER A 166 12.57 26.96 -3.41
CA SER A 166 11.20 27.49 -3.29
C SER A 166 11.14 28.92 -2.76
N GLY A 167 12.05 29.79 -3.23
CA GLY A 167 12.12 31.19 -2.82
C GLY A 167 13.19 31.98 -3.57
N GLU A 168 13.12 33.30 -3.51
CA GLU A 168 14.12 34.17 -4.15
C GLU A 168 15.44 34.20 -3.36
N PRO A 169 16.61 34.19 -4.03
CA PRO A 169 17.89 34.18 -3.36
C PRO A 169 18.15 35.53 -2.68
N THR A 170 18.54 35.49 -1.40
CA THR A 170 18.97 36.66 -0.63
C THR A 170 20.38 36.43 -0.11
N SER A 171 21.30 37.34 -0.40
CA SER A 171 22.69 37.20 0.05
C SER A 171 22.77 37.22 1.58
N GLY A 172 23.50 36.27 2.16
CA GLY A 172 23.61 36.04 3.60
C GLY A 172 22.47 35.22 4.21
N ALA A 173 21.48 34.79 3.41
CA ALA A 173 20.41 33.94 3.92
C ALA A 173 20.92 32.52 4.19
N GLU A 174 20.43 31.94 5.28
CA GLU A 174 20.59 30.52 5.59
C GLU A 174 19.46 29.73 4.92
N VAL A 175 19.82 28.66 4.22
CA VAL A 175 18.89 27.73 3.59
C VAL A 175 19.26 26.30 3.96
N THR A 176 18.31 25.38 3.83
CA THR A 176 18.56 23.95 3.98
C THR A 176 18.66 23.32 2.61
N ASP A 177 19.71 22.53 2.35
CA ASP A 177 19.79 21.79 1.08
C ASP A 177 18.62 20.79 0.98
N PRO A 178 17.81 20.84 -0.10
CA PRO A 178 16.59 20.02 -0.21
C PRO A 178 16.87 18.53 -0.39
N ILE A 179 18.07 18.15 -0.84
CA ILE A 179 18.48 16.75 -0.97
C ILE A 179 19.12 16.29 0.33
N TRP A 180 20.12 17.02 0.84
CA TRP A 180 20.97 16.53 1.92
C TRP A 180 20.47 16.88 3.32
N GLY A 181 19.65 17.93 3.44
CA GLY A 181 19.10 18.40 4.71
C GLY A 181 20.07 19.18 5.59
N TRP A 182 21.29 19.46 5.13
CA TRP A 182 22.27 20.27 5.89
C TRP A 182 22.06 21.78 5.66
N PRO A 183 22.59 22.63 6.56
CA PRO A 183 22.57 24.09 6.36
C PRO A 183 23.53 24.52 5.24
N ALA A 184 23.15 25.60 4.55
CA ALA A 184 23.96 26.27 3.55
C ALA A 184 23.71 27.78 3.58
N ILE A 185 24.68 28.57 3.12
CA ILE A 185 24.58 30.04 3.05
C ILE A 185 24.53 30.47 1.59
N VAL A 186 23.62 31.39 1.28
CA VAL A 186 23.45 31.96 -0.06
C VAL A 186 24.29 33.22 -0.22
N THR A 187 25.05 33.31 -1.30
CA THR A 187 25.70 34.56 -1.75
C THR A 187 25.17 34.91 -3.12
N VAL A 188 24.71 36.14 -3.31
CA VAL A 188 24.19 36.60 -4.61
C VAL A 188 25.16 37.62 -5.19
N ALA A 189 25.60 37.38 -6.41
CA ALA A 189 26.44 38.30 -7.17
C ALA A 189 25.93 38.36 -8.61
N ASP A 190 25.71 39.58 -9.12
CA ASP A 190 25.15 39.83 -10.44
C ASP A 190 23.82 39.07 -10.69
N ALA A 191 23.82 38.10 -11.60
CA ALA A 191 22.66 37.31 -12.01
C ALA A 191 22.72 35.84 -11.56
N VAL A 192 23.62 35.51 -10.62
CA VAL A 192 23.78 34.14 -10.11
C VAL A 192 23.74 34.10 -8.59
N ALA A 193 23.25 32.98 -8.07
CA ALA A 193 23.30 32.63 -6.66
C ALA A 193 24.34 31.52 -6.46
N THR A 194 25.21 31.70 -5.48
CA THR A 194 26.14 30.67 -5.01
C THR A 194 25.70 30.18 -3.65
N VAL A 195 25.40 28.89 -3.55
CA VAL A 195 25.05 28.22 -2.30
C VAL A 195 26.30 27.54 -1.76
N THR A 196 26.69 27.90 -0.53
CA THR A 196 27.83 27.31 0.18
C THR A 196 27.32 26.34 1.24
N ASN A 197 27.43 25.05 0.96
CA ASN A 197 27.07 23.96 1.85
C ASN A 197 28.02 23.92 3.06
N SER A 198 27.47 23.78 4.27
CA SER A 198 28.27 23.78 5.51
C SER A 198 27.84 22.66 6.48
N PRO A 199 27.89 21.37 6.07
CA PRO A 199 27.64 20.27 6.99
C PRO A 199 28.79 20.08 8.00
N GLU A 200 28.56 19.23 9.00
CA GLU A 200 29.58 18.85 9.98
C GLU A 200 30.19 17.48 9.64
N VAL A 201 31.52 17.37 9.67
CA VAL A 201 32.21 16.07 9.48
C VAL A 201 31.82 15.10 10.60
N GLY A 202 31.48 13.87 10.22
CA GLY A 202 31.01 12.82 11.14
C GLY A 202 29.53 12.90 11.49
N SER A 203 28.82 13.96 11.06
CA SER A 203 27.38 14.06 11.27
C SER A 203 26.60 13.07 10.42
N ARG A 204 25.47 12.59 10.97
CA ARG A 204 24.48 11.81 10.22
C ARG A 204 23.52 12.76 9.52
N ILE A 205 23.29 12.51 8.24
CA ILE A 205 22.35 13.25 7.39
C ILE A 205 21.35 12.29 6.74
N ARG A 206 20.29 12.84 6.13
CA ARG A 206 19.26 12.04 5.47
C ARG A 206 19.01 12.48 4.03
N PRO A 207 19.73 11.92 3.05
CA PRO A 207 19.54 12.24 1.64
C PRO A 207 18.09 11.96 1.22
N TYR A 208 17.46 12.92 0.55
CA TYR A 208 16.05 12.94 0.15
C TYR A 208 15.05 12.68 1.29
N GLY A 209 15.50 12.76 2.55
CA GLY A 209 14.74 12.28 3.72
C GLY A 209 14.56 10.76 3.78
N GLY A 210 15.23 9.98 2.93
CA GLY A 210 14.93 8.57 2.68
C GLY A 210 15.73 7.57 3.51
N TRP A 211 17.04 7.79 3.69
CA TRP A 211 17.93 6.88 4.42
C TRP A 211 19.03 7.64 5.14
N ASP A 212 19.81 6.96 5.98
CA ASP A 212 20.92 7.59 6.69
C ASP A 212 22.20 7.64 5.83
N ALA A 213 22.94 8.74 5.92
CA ALA A 213 24.27 8.88 5.36
C ALA A 213 25.19 9.57 6.38
N ILE A 214 26.50 9.51 6.16
CA ILE A 214 27.50 10.16 7.02
C ILE A 214 28.44 11.04 6.19
N VAL A 215 28.72 12.24 6.69
CA VAL A 215 29.73 13.14 6.10
C VAL A 215 31.12 12.64 6.53
N LEU A 216 31.94 12.24 5.58
CA LEU A 216 33.27 11.68 5.84
C LEU A 216 34.35 12.75 5.95
N SER A 217 34.33 13.75 5.06
CA SER A 217 35.33 14.81 5.03
C SER A 217 34.81 16.02 4.26
N ILE A 218 35.40 17.18 4.55
CA ILE A 218 35.17 18.43 3.83
C ILE A 218 36.55 19.00 3.49
N ASP A 219 36.79 19.28 2.21
CA ASP A 219 37.97 19.98 1.72
C ASP A 219 37.52 21.22 0.94
N ASP A 220 37.57 22.38 1.60
CA ASP A 220 37.12 23.65 1.03
C ASP A 220 37.98 24.15 -0.15
N ALA A 221 39.21 23.62 -0.30
CA ALA A 221 40.17 24.03 -1.32
C ALA A 221 40.20 23.09 -2.55
N ALA A 222 39.50 21.95 -2.48
CA ALA A 222 39.39 21.01 -3.59
C ALA A 222 38.79 21.64 -4.85
N ASP A 223 39.04 21.00 -5.99
CA ASP A 223 38.42 21.32 -7.29
C ASP A 223 38.54 22.80 -7.69
N GLY A 224 39.72 23.39 -7.47
CA GLY A 224 39.97 24.79 -7.83
C GLY A 224 39.23 25.81 -6.97
N GLY A 225 38.77 25.41 -5.77
CA GLY A 225 38.07 26.26 -4.81
C GLY A 225 36.54 26.06 -4.78
N GLU A 226 35.98 25.17 -5.60
CA GLU A 226 34.58 24.74 -5.45
C GLU A 226 34.38 23.93 -4.16
N GLY A 227 35.44 23.27 -3.69
CA GLY A 227 35.46 22.46 -2.49
C GLY A 227 34.71 21.14 -2.63
N ALA A 228 35.07 20.16 -1.82
CA ALA A 228 34.56 18.79 -1.89
C ALA A 228 34.07 18.31 -0.52
N ILE A 229 32.81 17.89 -0.45
CA ILE A 229 32.18 17.21 0.67
C ILE A 229 32.06 15.74 0.28
N VAL A 230 32.75 14.85 1.01
CA VAL A 230 32.64 13.41 0.76
C VAL A 230 31.58 12.84 1.68
N VAL A 231 30.57 12.19 1.10
CA VAL A 231 29.46 11.58 1.83
C VAL A 231 29.43 10.08 1.57
N ARG A 232 29.11 9.30 2.59
CA ARG A 232 28.82 7.87 2.47
C ARG A 232 27.37 7.58 2.80
N HIS A 233 26.64 7.02 1.85
CA HIS A 233 25.31 6.45 2.08
C HIS A 233 25.42 5.17 2.91
N LEU A 234 24.61 5.06 3.96
CA LEU A 234 24.50 3.86 4.80
C LEU A 234 23.39 2.93 4.28
N LEU A 235 23.38 2.72 2.96
CA LEU A 235 22.48 1.78 2.30
C LEU A 235 23.01 0.36 2.45
N GLU A 236 22.08 -0.57 2.62
CA GLU A 236 22.34 -2.00 2.82
C GLU A 236 21.26 -2.77 2.04
N PRO A 237 21.47 -4.06 1.71
CA PRO A 237 20.47 -4.86 1.00
C PRO A 237 19.08 -4.84 1.66
N GLY A 238 19.00 -4.73 2.99
CA GLY A 238 17.72 -4.62 3.71
C GLY A 238 16.94 -3.33 3.45
N HIS A 239 17.54 -2.32 2.83
CA HIS A 239 16.87 -1.07 2.46
C HIS A 239 16.25 -1.11 1.05
N VAL A 240 16.63 -2.10 0.23
CA VAL A 240 16.10 -2.25 -1.13
C VAL A 240 14.57 -2.34 -1.06
N ASP A 241 13.91 -1.61 -1.96
CA ASP A 241 12.46 -1.45 -2.05
C ASP A 241 11.76 -0.71 -0.90
N LEU A 242 12.45 -0.41 0.19
CA LEU A 242 11.83 0.23 1.36
C LEU A 242 12.09 1.74 1.43
N VAL A 243 13.21 2.18 0.85
CA VAL A 243 13.63 3.59 0.86
C VAL A 243 13.71 4.15 -0.56
N GLY A 244 13.63 5.46 -0.64
CA GLY A 244 13.59 6.20 -1.89
C GLY A 244 13.58 7.69 -1.63
N GLY A 245 13.33 8.45 -2.68
CA GLY A 245 13.35 9.89 -2.63
C GLY A 245 12.65 10.50 -3.83
N LYS A 246 12.79 11.82 -3.95
CA LYS A 246 12.27 12.57 -5.08
C LYS A 246 13.39 13.38 -5.72
N GLU A 247 13.54 13.24 -7.02
CA GLU A 247 14.55 13.93 -7.82
C GLU A 247 13.88 14.44 -9.09
N ASP A 248 14.08 15.73 -9.40
CA ASP A 248 13.48 16.42 -10.55
C ASP A 248 11.95 16.23 -10.69
N GLY A 249 11.26 16.18 -9.54
CA GLY A 249 9.81 16.01 -9.49
C GLY A 249 9.32 14.56 -9.68
N ALA A 250 10.22 13.61 -9.92
CA ALA A 250 9.93 12.18 -10.04
C ALA A 250 10.33 11.42 -8.78
N ASP A 251 9.46 10.54 -8.31
CA ASP A 251 9.78 9.64 -7.21
C ASP A 251 10.66 8.49 -7.73
N PHE A 252 11.66 8.10 -6.94
CA PHE A 252 12.47 6.92 -7.17
C PHE A 252 12.55 6.07 -5.90
N TYR A 253 12.83 4.78 -6.06
CA TYR A 253 13.18 3.90 -4.96
C TYR A 253 14.56 3.27 -5.17
N VAL A 254 15.19 2.86 -4.08
CA VAL A 254 16.44 2.09 -4.12
C VAL A 254 16.10 0.66 -4.51
N SER A 255 16.50 0.25 -5.70
CA SER A 255 16.16 -1.07 -6.28
C SER A 255 17.27 -2.12 -6.15
N ALA A 256 18.50 -1.69 -5.89
CA ALA A 256 19.63 -2.56 -5.63
C ALA A 256 20.70 -1.83 -4.82
N VAL A 257 21.46 -2.56 -4.02
CA VAL A 257 22.66 -2.10 -3.31
C VAL A 257 23.72 -3.17 -3.50
N ASP A 258 24.85 -2.80 -4.11
CA ASP A 258 26.02 -3.65 -4.25
C ASP A 258 27.15 -3.10 -3.37
N SER A 259 27.35 -3.75 -2.23
CA SER A 259 28.37 -3.36 -1.27
C SER A 259 29.79 -3.72 -1.69
N LEU A 260 29.97 -4.64 -2.65
CA LEU A 260 31.27 -5.02 -3.19
C LEU A 260 31.73 -4.00 -4.23
N ASP A 261 30.83 -3.63 -5.14
CA ASP A 261 31.09 -2.62 -6.16
C ASP A 261 30.95 -1.19 -5.65
N GLY A 262 30.44 -1.02 -4.42
CA GLY A 262 30.29 0.29 -3.79
C GLY A 262 29.20 1.14 -4.46
N THR A 263 28.15 0.51 -4.98
CA THR A 263 27.11 1.16 -5.78
C THR A 263 25.70 0.87 -5.27
N TRP A 264 24.75 1.70 -5.69
CA TRP A 264 23.33 1.46 -5.49
C TRP A 264 22.55 1.94 -6.73
N THR A 265 21.33 1.44 -6.92
CA THR A 265 20.53 1.73 -8.12
C THR A 265 19.24 2.47 -7.77
N GLN A 266 19.11 3.69 -8.28
CA GLN A 266 17.85 4.43 -8.36
C GLN A 266 16.95 3.81 -9.43
N ASN A 267 15.66 3.66 -9.12
CA ASN A 267 14.67 3.23 -10.09
C ASN A 267 13.46 4.18 -10.09
N PHE A 268 13.24 4.84 -11.23
CA PHE A 268 12.14 5.78 -11.45
C PHE A 268 10.90 5.11 -12.08
N ASN A 269 10.89 3.79 -12.26
CA ASN A 269 9.66 3.08 -12.55
C ASN A 269 8.73 3.13 -11.33
N ARG A 270 7.42 3.06 -11.58
CA ARG A 270 6.48 2.72 -10.49
C ARG A 270 6.87 1.34 -9.96
N GLN A 271 6.98 1.20 -8.64
CA GLN A 271 7.54 0.00 -8.01
C GLN A 271 6.81 -1.31 -8.35
N VAL A 272 5.54 -1.22 -8.78
CA VAL A 272 4.72 -2.37 -9.24
C VAL A 272 4.98 -2.82 -10.68
N VAL A 273 5.66 -2.01 -11.49
CA VAL A 273 5.95 -2.30 -12.89
C VAL A 273 7.13 -3.28 -12.99
N GLY A 274 7.02 -4.27 -13.89
CA GLY A 274 8.07 -5.26 -14.12
C GLY A 274 8.14 -6.39 -13.10
N ARG A 275 7.24 -6.41 -12.10
CA ARG A 275 7.31 -7.35 -10.97
C ARG A 275 6.12 -8.29 -10.89
N THR A 276 6.36 -9.46 -10.31
CA THR A 276 5.27 -10.35 -9.87
C THR A 276 4.71 -9.84 -8.55
N LEU A 277 3.39 -9.76 -8.47
CA LEU A 277 2.67 -9.35 -7.28
C LEU A 277 1.95 -10.55 -6.67
N ILE A 278 1.86 -10.59 -5.34
CA ILE A 278 1.06 -11.54 -4.58
C ILE A 278 -0.05 -10.76 -3.90
N PHE A 279 -1.29 -11.21 -4.08
CA PHE A 279 -2.44 -10.68 -3.37
C PHE A 279 -3.04 -11.76 -2.49
N VAL A 280 -3.13 -11.51 -1.19
CA VAL A 280 -3.98 -12.30 -0.30
C VAL A 280 -5.33 -11.58 -0.26
N VAL A 281 -6.36 -12.21 -0.80
CA VAL A 281 -7.68 -11.60 -1.03
C VAL A 281 -8.76 -12.36 -0.29
N THR A 282 -9.67 -11.65 0.37
CA THR A 282 -10.90 -12.18 0.96
C THR A 282 -12.10 -11.50 0.32
N LEU A 283 -13.01 -12.25 -0.29
CA LEU A 283 -14.27 -11.67 -0.79
C LEU A 283 -15.28 -11.57 0.34
N THR A 284 -15.63 -10.36 0.76
CA THR A 284 -16.58 -10.16 1.88
C THR A 284 -18.02 -9.95 1.43
N SER A 285 -18.25 -9.76 0.14
CA SER A 285 -19.59 -9.69 -0.44
C SER A 285 -19.54 -9.95 -1.94
N ILE A 286 -20.57 -10.65 -2.46
CA ILE A 286 -20.80 -10.87 -3.88
C ILE A 286 -22.23 -10.42 -4.17
N THR A 287 -22.40 -9.50 -5.11
CA THR A 287 -23.70 -9.01 -5.57
C THR A 287 -23.88 -9.34 -7.05
N ARG A 288 -24.95 -10.08 -7.36
CA ARG A 288 -25.37 -10.41 -8.72
C ARG A 288 -26.60 -9.58 -9.09
N LEU A 289 -26.49 -8.83 -10.19
CA LEU A 289 -27.61 -8.10 -10.79
C LEU A 289 -28.53 -9.03 -11.58
#